data_AF-A0A9W9D9T0-F1
#
_entry.id   AF-A0A9W9D9T0-F1
#
_cell.length_a   1.000
_cell.length_b   1.000
_cell.length_c   1.000
_cell.angle_alpha   90.00
_cell.angle_beta   90.00
_cell.angle_gamma   90.00
#
_symmetry.space_group_name_H-M   'P 1'
#
loop_
_entity.id
_entity.type
_entity.pdbx_description
1 polymer ?
#
loop_
_entity_poly.entity_id
_entity_poly.type
_entity_poly.pdbx_seq_one_letter_code
_entity_poly.pdbx_strand_id
1 'polypeptide(L)'
;MPNRKYAVHNLPQPYPSQGLAAHTVQVSIVSGGGSGHEPSFSSFVGPGLLSGAVAGTIFASPSAEQVRRCILHRVSKEKGVLVVVMNYTGDVLNFGMAVEKARATGIEVDMVV
;
A
#
# COMPACT_ATOMS: atom_id res chain seq x y z
N MET A 1 -18.48 2.36 -11.38
CA MET A 1 -18.44 1.93 -9.95
C MET A 1 -17.06 2.24 -9.38
N PRO A 2 -16.92 2.73 -8.13
CA PRO A 2 -15.60 2.96 -7.54
C PRO A 2 -14.83 1.63 -7.47
N ASN A 3 -13.56 1.68 -7.85
CA ASN A 3 -12.73 0.50 -8.09
C ASN A 3 -12.35 -0.15 -6.75
N ARG A 4 -13.08 -1.19 -6.30
CA ARG A 4 -12.92 -1.90 -4.99
C ARG A 4 -11.55 -2.57 -4.76
N LYS A 5 -10.59 -2.40 -5.68
CA LYS A 5 -9.27 -3.06 -5.67
C LYS A 5 -8.24 -2.40 -4.74
N TYR A 6 -8.51 -1.18 -4.27
CA TYR A 6 -7.59 -0.44 -3.41
C TYR A 6 -8.35 0.15 -2.23
N ALA A 7 -7.81 0.00 -1.03
CA ALA A 7 -8.10 0.88 0.10
C ALA A 7 -6.90 1.81 0.25
N VAL A 8 -7.14 3.11 0.38
CA VAL A 8 -6.08 4.13 0.46
C VAL A 8 -6.44 5.15 1.52
N HIS A 9 -5.47 5.51 2.35
CA HIS A 9 -5.58 6.64 3.25
C HIS A 9 -4.86 7.83 2.62
N ASN A 10 -5.63 8.75 2.04
CA ASN A 10 -5.08 10.02 1.58
C ASN A 10 -4.84 10.91 2.80
N LEU A 11 -3.58 11.24 3.09
CA LEU A 11 -3.24 12.39 3.92
C LEU A 11 -3.43 13.63 3.02
N PRO A 12 -4.46 14.49 3.20
CA PRO A 12 -4.67 15.33 4.40
C PRO A 12 -6.16 15.59 4.85
N GLN A 13 -6.37 16.12 6.06
CA GLN A 13 -7.67 16.61 6.58
C GLN A 13 -7.71 18.16 6.73
N PRO A 14 -8.85 18.84 6.48
CA PRO A 14 -9.00 20.30 6.50
C PRO A 14 -9.43 20.93 7.84
N TYR A 15 -9.42 20.19 8.96
CA TYR A 15 -9.82 20.73 10.27
C TYR A 15 -8.61 20.99 11.19
N PRO A 16 -8.57 22.14 11.90
CA PRO A 16 -7.52 22.39 12.88
C PRO A 16 -7.73 21.47 14.08
N SER A 17 -6.87 20.47 14.24
CA SER A 17 -6.81 19.65 15.45
C SER A 17 -6.31 20.52 16.59
N GLN A 18 -7.18 20.80 17.56
CA GLN A 18 -6.75 21.29 18.86
C GLN A 18 -5.78 20.26 19.46
N GLY A 19 -4.49 20.60 19.54
CA GLY A 19 -3.56 20.01 20.50
C GLY A 19 -2.82 18.70 20.16
N LEU A 20 -2.61 18.31 18.89
CA LEU A 20 -1.67 17.23 18.54
C LEU A 20 -0.54 17.71 17.62
N ALA A 21 0.66 17.17 17.84
CA ALA A 21 1.91 17.52 17.16
C ALA A 21 1.76 17.61 15.63
N ALA A 22 2.51 18.53 15.02
CA ALA A 22 2.55 18.75 13.58
C ALA A 22 2.62 17.42 12.82
N HIS A 23 1.71 17.20 11.86
CA HIS A 23 1.70 16.01 11.02
C HIS A 23 3.00 15.95 10.22
N THR A 24 3.89 15.06 10.64
CA THR A 24 5.15 14.79 9.97
C THR A 24 4.88 13.92 8.74
N VAL A 25 5.51 14.23 7.62
CA VAL A 25 5.50 13.33 6.45
C VAL A 25 6.21 12.04 6.84
N GLN A 26 5.54 10.91 6.64
CA GLN A 26 5.99 9.57 7.03
C GLN A 26 6.20 8.68 5.81
N VAL A 27 6.95 7.59 5.98
CA VAL A 27 7.07 6.51 4.99
C VAL A 27 5.68 5.93 4.73
N SER A 28 5.32 5.72 3.46
CA SER A 28 4.06 5.05 3.14
C SER A 28 4.20 3.54 3.32
N ILE A 29 3.25 2.91 4.01
CA ILE A 29 3.22 1.45 4.18
C ILE A 29 2.14 0.87 3.27
N VAL A 30 2.53 -0.01 2.35
CA VAL A 30 1.64 -0.70 1.41
C VAL A 30 1.65 -2.19 1.72
N SER A 31 0.47 -2.81 1.74
CA SER A 31 0.34 -4.27 1.81
C SER A 31 -0.82 -4.75 0.92
N GLY A 32 -1.13 -6.04 0.96
CA GLY A 32 -2.19 -6.63 0.17
C GLY A 32 -2.02 -8.13 -0.01
N GLY A 33 -2.90 -8.70 -0.82
CA GLY A 33 -2.94 -10.15 -1.08
C GLY A 33 -4.26 -10.56 -1.73
N GLY A 34 -4.49 -11.86 -1.82
CA GLY A 34 -5.79 -12.39 -2.25
C GLY A 34 -6.93 -11.99 -1.31
N SER A 35 -8.10 -11.73 -1.88
CA SER A 35 -9.34 -11.52 -1.11
C SER A 35 -9.81 -12.82 -0.43
N GLY A 36 -10.77 -12.72 0.49
CA GLY A 36 -11.25 -13.85 1.29
C GLY A 36 -10.62 -13.95 2.68
N HIS A 37 -9.82 -12.96 3.06
CA HIS A 37 -9.19 -12.82 4.38
C HIS A 37 -9.63 -11.55 5.11
N GLU A 38 -10.77 -10.98 4.72
CA GLU A 38 -11.34 -9.81 5.37
C GLU A 38 -11.46 -10.06 6.89
N PRO A 39 -10.99 -9.13 7.76
CA PRO A 39 -10.75 -7.70 7.49
C PRO A 39 -9.41 -7.35 6.82
N SER A 40 -8.51 -8.32 6.63
CA SER A 40 -7.22 -8.07 6.00
C SER A 40 -7.38 -7.81 4.49
N PHE A 41 -6.69 -6.84 3.89
CA PHE A 41 -5.86 -5.78 4.49
C PHE A 41 -6.56 -4.41 4.50
N SER A 42 -7.73 -4.30 3.88
CA SER A 42 -8.40 -3.02 3.65
C SER A 42 -8.80 -2.32 4.95
N SER A 43 -9.17 -3.06 6.00
CA SER A 43 -9.50 -2.49 7.30
C SER A 43 -8.29 -1.98 8.10
N PHE A 44 -7.07 -2.30 7.68
CA PHE A 44 -5.85 -1.77 8.29
C PHE A 44 -5.37 -0.47 7.63
N VAL A 45 -6.13 0.06 6.66
CA VAL A 45 -5.79 1.33 6.01
C VAL A 45 -6.29 2.50 6.86
N GLY A 46 -5.35 3.30 7.38
CA GLY A 46 -5.67 4.45 8.23
C GLY A 46 -4.47 4.95 9.06
N PRO A 47 -4.69 6.00 9.87
CA PRO A 47 -3.64 6.58 10.71
C PRO A 47 -2.98 5.53 11.63
N GLY A 48 -1.65 5.49 11.64
CA GLY A 48 -0.86 4.57 12.46
C GLY A 48 -0.70 3.15 11.91
N LEU A 49 -1.29 2.82 10.75
CA LEU A 49 -1.18 1.51 10.09
C LEU A 49 -0.85 1.67 8.58
N LEU A 50 -1.58 1.00 7.69
CA LEU A 50 -1.29 1.01 6.25
C LEU A 50 -1.72 2.34 5.60
N SER A 51 -0.87 2.85 4.72
CA SER A 51 -1.22 3.96 3.82
C SER A 51 -2.07 3.48 2.64
N GLY A 52 -1.87 2.22 2.22
CA GLY A 52 -2.67 1.60 1.17
C GLY A 52 -2.67 0.08 1.23
N ALA A 53 -3.76 -0.52 0.76
CA ALA A 53 -3.92 -1.96 0.62
C ALA A 53 -4.39 -2.31 -0.80
N VAL A 54 -3.85 -3.40 -1.35
CA VAL A 54 -4.17 -3.89 -2.71
C VAL A 54 -4.86 -5.24 -2.62
N ALA A 55 -6.08 -5.32 -3.16
CA ALA A 55 -6.85 -6.57 -3.20
C ALA A 55 -6.69 -7.28 -4.54
N GLY A 56 -6.32 -8.56 -4.46
CA GLY A 56 -6.37 -9.53 -5.55
C GLY A 56 -7.78 -10.08 -5.77
N THR A 57 -7.88 -11.22 -6.44
CA THR A 57 -9.12 -12.02 -6.45
C THR A 57 -9.13 -12.97 -5.25
N ILE A 58 -10.23 -13.71 -5.04
CA ILE A 58 -10.34 -14.65 -3.91
C ILE A 58 -9.18 -15.64 -3.95
N PHE A 59 -8.39 -15.69 -2.86
CA PHE A 59 -7.21 -16.54 -2.66
C PHE A 59 -6.13 -16.45 -3.76
N ALA A 60 -6.11 -15.34 -4.50
CA ALA A 60 -5.13 -15.12 -5.55
C ALA A 60 -4.55 -13.70 -5.45
N SER A 61 -3.22 -13.65 -5.41
CA SER A 61 -2.43 -12.43 -5.31
C SER A 61 -2.87 -11.35 -6.31
N PRO A 62 -2.87 -10.05 -5.95
CA PRO A 62 -3.02 -8.98 -6.93
C PRO A 62 -1.86 -9.03 -7.94
N SER A 63 -2.13 -8.65 -9.18
CA SER A 63 -1.08 -8.58 -10.19
C SER A 63 -0.02 -7.52 -9.83
N ALA A 64 1.21 -7.73 -10.29
CA ALA A 64 2.29 -6.76 -10.13
C ALA A 64 1.91 -5.33 -10.57
N GLU A 65 1.11 -5.18 -11.62
CA GLU A 65 0.66 -3.87 -12.10
C GLU A 65 -0.41 -3.22 -11.19
N GLN A 66 -1.20 -4.01 -10.44
CA GLN A 66 -2.05 -3.45 -9.40
C GLN A 66 -1.20 -2.91 -8.25
N VAL A 67 -0.25 -3.70 -7.77
CA VAL A 67 0.65 -3.29 -6.68
C VAL A 67 1.47 -2.06 -7.09
N ARG A 68 2.06 -2.06 -8.28
CA ARG A 68 2.83 -0.94 -8.82
C ARG A 68 1.99 0.34 -8.91
N ARG A 69 0.73 0.25 -9.35
CA ARG A 69 -0.16 1.41 -9.39
C ARG A 69 -0.44 1.96 -7.99
N CYS A 70 -0.52 1.11 -6.97
CA CYS A 70 -0.65 1.57 -5.61
C CYS A 70 0.58 2.38 -5.17
N ILE A 71 1.77 1.80 -5.32
CA ILE A 71 3.05 2.44 -4.98
C ILE A 71 3.21 3.77 -5.72
N LEU A 72 2.95 3.82 -7.03
CA LEU A 72 3.25 4.98 -7.85
C LEU A 72 2.23 6.12 -7.75
N HIS A 73 0.95 5.79 -7.52
CA HIS A 73 -0.14 6.74 -7.77
C HIS A 73 -1.17 6.83 -6.64
N ARG A 74 -1.10 5.97 -5.62
CA ARG A 74 -2.15 5.88 -4.60
C ARG A 74 -1.68 6.18 -3.18
N VAL A 75 -0.38 6.25 -2.96
CA VAL A 75 0.21 6.63 -1.68
C VAL A 75 1.26 7.72 -1.90
N SER A 76 1.58 8.48 -0.85
CA SER A 76 2.69 9.44 -0.90
C SER A 76 4.02 8.70 -1.06
N LYS A 77 4.99 9.31 -1.73
CA LYS A 77 6.32 8.76 -1.96
C LYS A 77 7.43 9.68 -1.43
N GLU A 78 7.04 10.76 -0.75
CA GLU A 78 7.97 11.83 -0.32
C GLU A 78 9.04 11.36 0.66
N LYS A 79 8.77 10.29 1.41
CA LYS A 79 9.70 9.63 2.33
C LYS A 79 9.94 8.16 1.95
N GLY A 80 9.65 7.79 0.71
CA GLY A 80 9.70 6.41 0.24
C GLY A 80 8.49 5.57 0.64
N VAL A 81 8.53 4.29 0.25
CA VAL A 81 7.46 3.32 0.43
C VAL A 81 8.02 2.01 0.99
N LEU A 82 7.43 1.48 2.05
CA LEU A 82 7.67 0.12 2.53
C LEU A 82 6.53 -0.79 2.09
N VAL A 83 6.87 -1.89 1.43
CA VAL A 83 5.93 -2.90 0.97
C VAL A 83 6.01 -4.12 1.88
N VAL A 84 4.93 -4.42 2.61
CA VAL A 84 4.83 -5.57 3.52
C VAL A 84 4.06 -6.69 2.83
N VAL A 85 4.69 -7.84 2.68
CA VAL A 85 4.20 -8.93 1.81
C VAL A 85 4.08 -10.22 2.61
N MET A 86 2.97 -10.93 2.43
CA MET A 86 2.83 -12.27 3.01
C MET A 86 3.71 -13.27 2.25
N ASN A 87 4.35 -14.20 2.97
CA ASN A 87 5.26 -15.19 2.38
C ASN A 87 4.55 -16.32 1.61
N TYR A 88 3.87 -15.96 0.51
CA TYR A 88 3.26 -16.86 -0.46
C TYR A 88 3.87 -16.61 -1.83
N THR A 89 4.10 -17.66 -2.62
CA THR A 89 4.77 -17.58 -3.91
C THR A 89 4.18 -16.51 -4.84
N GLY A 90 2.85 -16.44 -4.94
CA GLY A 90 2.18 -15.45 -5.79
C GLY A 90 2.40 -14.02 -5.30
N ASP A 91 2.37 -13.79 -3.99
CA ASP A 91 2.56 -12.47 -3.39
C ASP A 91 4.02 -12.02 -3.51
N VAL A 92 4.98 -12.87 -3.13
CA VAL A 92 6.41 -12.57 -3.25
C VAL A 92 6.78 -12.22 -4.70
N LEU A 93 6.30 -12.99 -5.68
CA LEU A 93 6.58 -12.73 -7.09
C LEU A 93 5.92 -11.43 -7.60
N ASN A 94 4.62 -11.21 -7.33
CA ASN A 94 3.92 -10.04 -7.85
C ASN A 94 4.36 -8.73 -7.17
N PHE A 95 4.49 -8.74 -5.85
CA PHE A 95 4.93 -7.56 -5.11
C PHE A 95 6.40 -7.26 -5.37
N GLY A 96 7.26 -8.29 -5.42
CA GLY A 96 8.68 -8.12 -5.78
C GLY A 96 8.83 -7.50 -7.17
N MET A 97 8.10 -7.99 -8.18
CA MET A 97 8.13 -7.39 -9.52
C MET A 97 7.63 -5.94 -9.53
N ALA A 98 6.62 -5.62 -8.72
CA ALA A 98 6.13 -4.24 -8.59
C ALA A 98 7.15 -3.31 -7.95
N VAL A 99 7.84 -3.77 -6.90
CA VAL A 99 8.90 -3.06 -6.19
C VAL A 99 10.08 -2.78 -7.12
N GLU A 100 10.58 -3.79 -7.84
CA GLU A 100 11.68 -3.59 -8.81
C GLU A 100 11.31 -2.59 -9.91
N LYS A 101 10.08 -2.68 -10.45
CA LYS A 101 9.60 -1.73 -11.45
C LYS A 101 9.41 -0.32 -10.91
N ALA A 102 9.02 -0.17 -9.65
CA ALA A 102 8.91 1.15 -9.01
C ALA A 102 10.29 1.75 -8.70
N ARG A 103 11.22 0.92 -8.21
CA ARG A 103 12.63 1.32 -7.99
C ARG A 103 13.30 1.78 -9.28
N ALA A 104 13.07 1.07 -10.39
CA ALA A 104 13.55 1.46 -11.72
C ALA A 104 13.00 2.81 -12.22
N THR A 105 11.90 3.31 -11.64
CA THR A 105 11.36 4.66 -11.94
C THR A 105 11.86 5.75 -10.98
N GLY A 106 12.86 5.44 -10.15
CA GLY A 106 13.46 6.38 -9.20
C GLY A 106 12.69 6.54 -7.88
N ILE A 107 11.76 5.63 -7.57
CA ILE A 107 11.06 5.64 -6.28
C ILE A 107 11.92 4.91 -5.25
N GLU A 108 12.11 5.54 -4.08
CA GLU A 108 12.67 4.87 -2.90
C GLU A 108 11.63 3.90 -2.35
N VAL A 109 11.85 2.61 -2.57
CA VAL A 109 10.92 1.56 -2.17
C VAL A 109 11.68 0.31 -1.74
N ASP A 110 11.26 -0.26 -0.62
CA ASP A 110 11.76 -1.52 -0.09
C ASP A 110 10.62 -2.46 0.27
N MET A 111 10.99 -3.73 0.44
CA MET A 111 10.06 -4.82 0.67
C MET A 111 10.51 -5.66 1.87
N VAL A 112 9.55 -6.03 2.71
CA VAL A 112 9.72 -7.01 3.77
C VAL A 112 8.71 -8.15 3.57
N VAL A 113 9.16 -9.37 3.84
CA VAL A 113 8.40 -10.62 3.74
C VAL A 113 8.24 -11.23 5.13
#